data_AF-A0A0S3QVQ1-F1
#
_entry.id   AF-A0A0S3QVQ1-F1
#
_cell.length_a   1.000
_cell.length_b   1.000
_cell.length_c   1.000
_cell.angle_alpha   90.00
_cell.angle_beta   90.00
_cell.angle_gamma   90.00
#
_symmetry.space_group_name_H-M   'P 1'
#
loop_
_entity.id
_entity.type
_entity.pdbx_description
1 polymer ?
#
loop_
_entity_poly.entity_id
_entity_poly.type
_entity_poly.pdbx_seq_one_letter_code
_entity_poly.pdbx_strand_id
1 'polypeptide(L)'
;MVNINGVQQAGMYGLLGVILSCLGVLPYIGLLCAIAALVLIVLANKQLATETGDEAIFKGTLIFVVLTFVAVLVGLLLGGAAALVMAKKQPGAGIGFGAILSFIVAYILIVYAYYQAKKVYFSLAEHFDVPQFRTAGNLLFWGAVATIVFIGGIIILVGWIFAAIGYNELRKYEPANISS
;
A
#
# COMPACT_ATOMS: atom_id res chain seq x y z
N MET A 1 -10.27 11.32 -24.16
CA MET A 1 -10.99 12.16 -23.19
C MET A 1 -11.21 11.31 -21.96
N VAL A 2 -10.85 11.80 -20.77
CA VAL A 2 -11.00 11.09 -19.50
C VAL A 2 -12.49 10.93 -19.19
N ASN A 3 -12.96 9.72 -18.87
CA ASN A 3 -14.35 9.48 -18.49
C ASN A 3 -14.53 9.84 -17.01
N ILE A 4 -15.23 10.95 -16.75
CA ILE A 4 -15.47 11.49 -15.40
C ILE A 4 -16.15 10.45 -14.51
N ASN A 5 -17.16 9.72 -15.03
CA ASN A 5 -17.86 8.68 -14.27
C ASN A 5 -16.90 7.54 -13.89
N GLY A 6 -15.93 7.23 -14.75
CA GLY A 6 -14.91 6.22 -14.49
C GLY A 6 -13.96 6.63 -13.36
N VAL A 7 -13.51 7.89 -13.37
CA VAL A 7 -12.66 8.44 -12.30
C VAL A 7 -13.40 8.49 -10.96
N GLN A 8 -14.66 8.91 -10.96
CA GLN A 8 -15.47 8.97 -9.74
C GLN A 8 -15.72 7.58 -9.12
N GLN A 9 -16.01 6.57 -9.96
CA GLN A 9 -16.12 5.18 -9.52
C GLN A 9 -14.81 4.66 -8.93
N ALA A 10 -13.69 4.93 -9.61
CA ALA A 10 -12.38 4.54 -9.12
C ALA A 10 -12.02 5.24 -7.80
N GLY A 11 -12.36 6.52 -7.63
CA GLY A 11 -12.23 7.24 -6.37
C GLY A 11 -13.05 6.59 -5.24
N MET A 12 -14.27 6.14 -5.54
CA MET A 12 -15.09 5.40 -4.55
C MET A 12 -14.46 4.06 -4.17
N TYR A 13 -14.00 3.26 -5.13
CA TYR A 13 -13.32 1.99 -4.86
C TYR A 13 -12.02 2.20 -4.06
N GLY A 14 -11.21 3.19 -4.43
CA GLY A 14 -9.97 3.51 -3.74
C GLY A 14 -10.21 3.96 -2.30
N LEU A 15 -11.21 4.82 -2.07
CA LEU A 15 -11.58 5.29 -0.74
C LEU A 15 -12.04 4.14 0.16
N LEU A 16 -12.97 3.30 -0.33
CA LEU A 16 -13.42 2.12 0.41
C LEU A 16 -12.25 1.17 0.68
N GLY A 17 -11.39 0.96 -0.32
CA GLY A 17 -10.20 0.13 -0.18
C GLY A 17 -9.29 0.59 0.96
N VAL A 18 -8.98 1.89 1.04
CA VAL A 18 -8.15 2.44 2.12
C VAL A 18 -8.82 2.31 3.49
N ILE A 19 -10.12 2.59 3.59
CA ILE A 19 -10.87 2.46 4.86
C ILE A 19 -10.88 1.00 5.33
N LEU A 20 -11.12 0.05 4.41
CA LEU A 20 -11.07 -1.38 4.72
C LEU A 20 -9.65 -1.84 5.11
N SER A 21 -8.59 -1.28 4.51
CA SER A 21 -7.20 -1.57 4.89
C SER A 21 -6.94 -1.22 6.36
N CYS A 22 -7.46 -0.09 6.84
CA CYS A 22 -7.34 0.30 8.24
C CYS A 22 -8.11 -0.65 9.19
N LEU A 23 -9.27 -1.16 8.76
CA LEU A 23 -10.05 -2.16 9.51
C LEU A 23 -9.41 -3.56 9.50
N GLY A 24 -8.48 -3.81 8.58
CA GLY A 24 -7.74 -5.08 8.45
C GLY A 24 -6.92 -5.47 9.69
N VAL A 25 -6.71 -4.54 10.63
CA VAL A 25 -5.96 -4.77 11.88
C VAL A 25 -6.79 -5.53 12.92
N LEU A 26 -8.12 -5.61 12.77
CA LEU A 26 -8.99 -6.28 13.73
C LEU A 26 -8.82 -7.82 13.70
N PRO A 27 -8.73 -8.49 14.87
CA PRO A 27 -8.67 -9.94 14.92
C PRO A 27 -9.97 -10.58 14.36
N TYR A 28 -9.84 -11.76 13.75
CA TYR A 28 -10.90 -12.57 13.12
C TYR A 28 -11.50 -12.03 11.80
N ILE A 29 -11.87 -10.75 11.71
CA ILE A 29 -12.50 -10.17 10.50
C ILE A 29 -11.46 -9.50 9.61
N GLY A 30 -10.30 -9.12 10.18
CA GLY A 30 -9.28 -8.34 9.51
C GLY A 30 -8.74 -8.95 8.22
N LEU A 31 -8.60 -10.29 8.14
CA LEU A 31 -8.13 -10.94 6.92
C LEU A 31 -9.09 -10.75 5.75
N LEU A 32 -10.40 -10.90 5.97
CA LEU A 32 -11.41 -10.69 4.93
C LEU A 32 -11.45 -9.23 4.50
N CYS A 33 -11.39 -8.30 5.47
CA CYS A 33 -11.30 -6.87 5.20
C CYS A 33 -10.05 -6.51 4.39
N ALA A 34 -8.89 -7.09 4.72
CA ALA A 34 -7.63 -6.82 4.03
C ALA A 34 -7.65 -7.32 2.57
N ILE A 35 -8.25 -8.49 2.32
CA ILE A 35 -8.40 -9.01 0.95
C ILE A 35 -9.33 -8.09 0.16
N ALA A 36 -10.50 -7.74 0.72
CA ALA A 36 -11.45 -6.83 0.06
C ALA A 36 -10.81 -5.45 -0.20
N ALA A 37 -10.04 -4.93 0.75
CA ALA A 37 -9.30 -3.68 0.61
C ALA A 37 -8.32 -3.69 -0.56
N LEU A 38 -7.50 -4.74 -0.65
CA LEU A 38 -6.52 -4.92 -1.71
C LEU A 38 -7.20 -5.01 -3.08
N VAL A 39 -8.27 -5.79 -3.19
CA VAL A 39 -9.02 -5.91 -4.45
C VAL A 39 -9.57 -4.55 -4.88
N LEU A 40 -10.16 -3.78 -3.97
CA LEU A 40 -10.72 -2.47 -4.26
C LEU A 40 -9.66 -1.45 -4.70
N ILE A 41 -8.49 -1.42 -4.04
CA ILE A 41 -7.38 -0.53 -4.43
C ILE A 41 -6.84 -0.92 -5.82
N VAL A 42 -6.71 -2.22 -6.10
CA VAL A 42 -6.26 -2.70 -7.42
C VAL A 42 -7.28 -2.34 -8.51
N LEU A 43 -8.58 -2.50 -8.25
CA LEU A 43 -9.62 -2.12 -9.20
C LEU A 43 -9.65 -0.60 -9.44
N ALA A 44 -9.52 0.21 -8.39
CA ALA A 44 -9.43 1.66 -8.49
C ALA A 44 -8.27 2.07 -9.40
N ASN A 45 -7.06 1.58 -9.11
CA ASN A 45 -5.87 1.93 -9.88
C ASN A 45 -5.89 1.34 -11.29
N LYS A 46 -6.55 0.19 -11.51
CA LYS A 46 -6.79 -0.34 -12.87
C LYS A 46 -7.67 0.59 -13.68
N GLN A 47 -8.78 1.06 -13.10
CA GLN A 47 -9.68 1.98 -13.77
C GLN A 47 -8.97 3.31 -14.06
N LEU A 48 -8.26 3.88 -13.09
CA LEU A 48 -7.48 5.11 -13.29
C LEU A 48 -6.37 4.95 -14.34
N ALA A 49 -5.71 3.80 -14.42
CA ALA A 49 -4.75 3.50 -15.49
C ALA A 49 -5.39 3.51 -16.88
N THR A 50 -6.60 2.96 -17.01
CA THR A 50 -7.36 3.00 -18.27
C THR A 50 -7.77 4.42 -18.64
N GLU A 51 -8.22 5.21 -17.65
CA GLU A 51 -8.69 6.59 -17.88
C GLU A 51 -7.55 7.56 -18.24
N THR A 52 -6.39 7.39 -17.63
CA THR A 52 -5.19 8.21 -17.87
C THR A 52 -4.36 7.71 -19.06
N GLY A 53 -4.56 6.46 -19.48
CA GLY A 53 -3.69 5.78 -20.45
C GLY A 53 -2.31 5.40 -19.89
N ASP A 54 -2.05 5.62 -18.59
CA ASP A 54 -0.79 5.31 -17.94
C ASP A 54 -0.85 3.93 -17.27
N GLU A 55 -0.44 2.90 -18.01
CA GLU A 55 -0.37 1.52 -17.50
C GLU A 55 0.59 1.36 -16.32
N ALA A 56 1.52 2.31 -16.08
CA ALA A 56 2.44 2.23 -14.97
C ALA A 56 1.71 2.33 -13.62
N ILE A 57 0.53 2.98 -13.57
CA ILE A 57 -0.32 3.04 -12.38
C ILE A 57 -0.78 1.63 -11.98
N PHE A 58 -1.32 0.87 -12.92
CA PHE A 58 -1.82 -0.48 -12.64
C PHE A 58 -0.66 -1.46 -12.40
N LYS A 59 0.35 -1.47 -13.27
CA LYS A 59 1.53 -2.34 -13.14
C LYS A 59 2.29 -2.07 -11.85
N GLY A 60 2.49 -0.81 -11.49
CA GLY A 60 3.13 -0.42 -10.23
C GLY A 60 2.34 -0.90 -9.01
N THR A 61 1.00 -0.81 -9.06
CA THR A 61 0.12 -1.31 -8.00
C THR A 61 0.23 -2.82 -7.84
N LEU A 62 0.22 -3.58 -8.94
CA LEU A 62 0.40 -5.04 -8.90
C LEU A 62 1.77 -5.43 -8.34
N ILE A 63 2.83 -4.74 -8.76
CA ILE A 63 4.18 -4.99 -8.24
C ILE A 63 4.23 -4.73 -6.73
N PHE A 64 3.63 -3.64 -6.25
CA PHE A 64 3.52 -3.36 -4.81
C PHE A 64 2.81 -4.50 -4.07
N VAL A 65 1.64 -4.93 -4.55
CA VAL A 65 0.86 -6.00 -3.92
C VAL A 65 1.65 -7.30 -3.87
N VAL A 66 2.18 -7.75 -5.02
CA VAL A 66 2.95 -9.00 -5.11
C VAL A 66 4.18 -8.96 -4.20
N LEU A 67 4.95 -7.87 -4.22
CA LEU A 67 6.13 -7.75 -3.35
C LEU A 67 5.76 -7.76 -1.86
N THR A 68 4.65 -7.12 -1.49
CA THR A 68 4.18 -7.11 -0.10
C THR A 68 3.81 -8.53 0.35
N PHE A 69 3.10 -9.30 -0.48
CA PHE A 69 2.81 -10.70 -0.19
C PHE A 69 4.07 -11.57 -0.10
N VAL A 70 5.00 -11.42 -1.04
CA VAL A 70 6.28 -12.15 -1.02
C VAL A 70 7.06 -11.83 0.25
N ALA A 71 7.14 -10.56 0.64
CA ALA A 71 7.85 -10.16 1.85
C ALA A 71 7.21 -10.72 3.13
N VAL A 72 5.87 -10.72 3.22
CA VAL A 72 5.14 -11.32 4.35
C VAL A 72 5.36 -12.83 4.42
N LEU A 73 5.30 -13.53 3.28
CA LEU A 73 5.54 -14.97 3.22
C LEU A 73 6.98 -15.32 3.62
N VAL A 74 7.97 -14.57 3.12
CA VAL A 74 9.38 -14.74 3.49
C VAL A 74 9.57 -14.50 4.99
N GLY A 75 8.97 -13.44 5.54
CA GLY A 75 9.01 -13.13 6.97
C GLY A 75 8.36 -14.21 7.83
N LEU A 76 7.18 -14.73 7.43
CA LEU A 76 6.44 -15.74 8.19
C LEU A 76 7.10 -17.12 8.12
N LEU A 77 7.53 -17.56 6.93
CA LEU A 77 8.12 -18.88 6.74
C LEU A 77 9.52 -18.97 7.35
N LEU A 78 10.38 -17.99 7.09
CA LEU A 78 11.75 -18.02 7.59
C LEU A 78 11.83 -17.56 9.04
N GLY A 79 11.15 -16.47 9.39
CA GLY A 79 11.11 -15.93 10.76
C GLY A 79 10.29 -16.81 11.70
N GLY A 80 9.11 -17.28 11.26
CA GLY A 80 8.24 -18.13 12.06
C GLY A 80 8.80 -19.54 12.29
N ALA A 81 9.44 -20.15 11.28
CA ALA A 81 10.12 -21.43 11.47
C ALA A 81 11.34 -21.31 12.40
N ALA A 82 12.13 -20.24 12.26
CA ALA A 82 13.23 -19.96 13.17
C ALA A 82 12.73 -19.78 14.62
N ALA A 83 11.65 -19.02 14.82
CA ALA A 83 11.03 -18.82 16.12
C ALA A 83 10.48 -20.13 16.74
N LEU A 84 9.80 -20.98 15.95
CA LEU A 84 9.26 -22.25 16.41
C LEU A 84 10.35 -23.27 16.79
N VAL A 85 11.44 -23.35 16.01
CA VAL A 85 12.57 -24.23 16.31
C VAL A 85 13.28 -23.78 17.59
N MET A 86 13.41 -22.47 17.81
CA MET A 86 13.99 -21.90 19.03
C MET A 86 13.10 -22.14 20.25
N ALA A 87 11.78 -21.92 20.13
CA ALA A 87 10.81 -22.16 21.20
C ALA A 87 10.82 -23.63 21.70
N LYS A 88 11.14 -24.59 20.83
CA LYS A 88 11.21 -26.01 21.18
C LYS A 88 12.56 -26.48 21.74
N LYS A 89 13.68 -25.80 21.42
CA LYS A 89 15.03 -26.30 21.76
C LYS A 89 15.70 -25.56 22.93
N GLN A 90 15.47 -24.26 23.11
CA GLN A 90 16.04 -23.50 24.24
C GLN A 90 15.34 -22.13 24.38
N PRO A 91 14.53 -21.90 25.43
CA PRO A 91 14.05 -20.55 25.72
C PRO A 91 15.24 -19.66 26.11
N GLY A 92 15.55 -18.65 25.28
CA GLY A 92 16.61 -17.68 25.56
C GLY A 92 17.87 -17.76 24.66
N ALA A 93 17.93 -18.67 23.70
CA ALA A 93 18.98 -18.62 22.67
C ALA A 93 18.78 -17.38 21.78
N GLY A 94 19.81 -16.53 21.67
CA GLY A 94 19.77 -15.27 20.92
C GLY A 94 19.33 -15.42 19.46
N ILE A 95 18.96 -14.29 18.84
CA ILE A 95 18.45 -14.22 17.45
C ILE A 95 19.46 -14.91 16.51
N GLY A 96 19.15 -16.12 16.06
CA GLY A 96 20.02 -16.87 15.16
C GLY A 96 20.26 -16.12 13.85
N PHE A 97 21.45 -16.25 13.27
CA PHE A 97 21.88 -15.55 12.06
C PHE A 97 20.86 -15.64 10.90
N GLY A 98 20.16 -16.78 10.76
CA GLY A 98 19.11 -16.97 9.77
C GLY A 98 17.88 -16.07 9.96
N ALA A 99 17.48 -15.79 11.20
CA ALA A 99 16.36 -14.91 11.50
C ALA A 99 16.70 -13.45 11.15
N ILE A 100 17.92 -13.01 11.47
CA ILE A 100 18.41 -11.67 11.12
C ILE A 100 18.46 -11.51 9.59
N LEU A 101 19.03 -12.49 8.88
CA LEU A 101 19.10 -12.46 7.42
C LEU A 101 17.69 -12.42 6.79
N SER A 102 16.75 -13.24 7.27
CA SER A 102 15.38 -13.22 6.78
C SER A 102 14.67 -11.89 7.01
N PHE A 103 14.93 -11.25 8.16
CA PHE A 103 14.36 -9.94 8.48
C PHE A 103 14.89 -8.87 7.54
N ILE A 104 16.20 -8.84 7.29
CA ILE A 104 16.84 -7.90 6.37
C ILE A 104 16.26 -8.05 4.95
N VAL A 105 16.15 -9.29 4.45
CA VAL A 105 15.61 -9.57 3.11
C VAL A 105 14.15 -9.10 3.02
N ALA A 106 13.30 -9.48 3.98
CA ALA A 106 11.90 -9.08 4.00
C ALA A 106 11.74 -7.55 4.10
N TYR A 107 12.58 -6.90 4.90
CA TYR A 107 12.59 -5.45 5.05
C TYR A 107 12.94 -4.73 3.75
N ILE A 108 13.99 -5.15 3.04
CA ILE A 108 14.37 -4.57 1.74
C ILE A 108 13.23 -4.74 0.73
N LEU A 109 12.58 -5.90 0.68
CA LEU A 109 11.44 -6.14 -0.21
C LEU A 109 10.26 -5.22 0.11
N ILE A 110 9.94 -5.00 1.39
CA ILE A 110 8.88 -4.07 1.81
C ILE A 110 9.22 -2.64 1.37
N VAL A 111 10.44 -2.17 1.64
CA VAL A 111 10.85 -0.81 1.25
C VAL A 111 10.75 -0.62 -0.28
N TYR A 112 11.17 -1.62 -1.05
CA TYR A 112 11.04 -1.58 -2.51
C TYR A 112 9.57 -1.64 -2.98
N ALA A 113 8.71 -2.40 -2.30
CA ALA A 113 7.28 -2.41 -2.59
C ALA A 113 6.69 -1.00 -2.42
N TYR A 114 6.95 -0.35 -1.28
CA TYR A 114 6.45 0.99 -0.99
C TYR A 114 7.04 2.07 -1.92
N TYR A 115 8.24 1.86 -2.46
CA TYR A 115 8.79 2.71 -3.51
C TYR A 115 7.94 2.64 -4.80
N GLN A 116 7.45 1.45 -5.17
CA GLN A 116 6.55 1.31 -6.31
C GLN A 116 5.19 1.96 -6.03
N ALA A 117 4.64 1.80 -4.82
CA ALA A 117 3.43 2.52 -4.40
C ALA A 117 3.60 4.04 -4.49
N LYS A 118 4.75 4.58 -4.07
CA LYS A 118 5.07 6.01 -4.20
C LYS A 118 4.98 6.48 -5.65
N LYS A 119 5.55 5.73 -6.61
CA LYS A 119 5.45 6.08 -8.04
C LYS A 119 4.01 6.14 -8.54
N VAL A 120 3.19 5.15 -8.15
CA VAL A 120 1.77 5.12 -8.50
C VAL A 120 1.07 6.37 -7.99
N TYR A 121 1.23 6.71 -6.72
CA TYR A 121 0.60 7.89 -6.15
C TYR A 121 1.12 9.22 -6.73
N PHE A 122 2.39 9.28 -7.11
CA PHE A 122 2.94 10.47 -7.80
C PHE A 122 2.31 10.64 -9.19
N SER A 123 2.20 9.56 -9.96
CA SER A 123 1.52 9.58 -11.26
C SER A 123 0.04 9.99 -11.11
N LEU A 124 -0.67 9.46 -10.10
CA LEU A 124 -2.03 9.89 -9.79
C LEU A 124 -2.13 11.38 -9.42
N ALA A 125 -1.17 11.91 -8.65
CA ALA A 125 -1.13 13.33 -8.32
C ALA A 125 -0.94 14.21 -9.56
N GLU A 126 -0.16 13.74 -10.53
CA GLU A 126 0.17 14.47 -11.76
C GLU A 126 -0.96 14.45 -12.79
N HIS A 127 -1.64 13.31 -12.95
CA HIS A 127 -2.74 13.20 -13.92
C HIS A 127 -4.03 13.88 -13.47
N PHE A 128 -4.29 13.92 -12.16
CA PHE A 128 -5.56 14.44 -11.62
C PHE A 128 -5.42 15.77 -10.86
N ASP A 129 -4.20 16.32 -10.78
CA ASP A 129 -3.88 17.54 -10.01
C ASP A 129 -4.32 17.45 -8.53
N VAL A 130 -4.15 16.27 -7.93
CA VAL A 130 -4.51 15.97 -6.53
C VAL A 130 -3.22 15.79 -5.70
N PRO A 131 -2.68 16.86 -5.09
CA PRO A 131 -1.39 16.83 -4.37
C PRO A 131 -1.36 15.87 -3.16
N GLN A 132 -2.52 15.50 -2.64
CA GLN A 132 -2.73 14.61 -1.51
C GLN A 132 -2.14 13.22 -1.80
N PHE A 133 -2.21 12.75 -3.05
CA PHE A 133 -1.54 11.52 -3.45
C PHE A 133 -0.01 11.64 -3.38
N ARG A 134 0.57 12.79 -3.76
CA ARG A 134 2.02 13.02 -3.62
C ARG A 134 2.44 12.94 -2.15
N THR A 135 1.66 13.55 -1.27
CA THR A 135 1.88 13.47 0.19
C THR A 135 1.73 12.04 0.69
N ALA A 136 0.68 11.33 0.28
CA ALA A 136 0.46 9.92 0.62
C ALA A 136 1.65 9.03 0.21
N GLY A 137 2.09 9.12 -1.05
CA GLY A 137 3.20 8.34 -1.57
C GLY A 137 4.51 8.61 -0.82
N ASN A 138 4.78 9.85 -0.43
CA ASN A 138 5.95 10.19 0.38
C ASN A 138 5.87 9.60 1.79
N LEU A 139 4.74 9.77 2.47
CA LEU A 139 4.54 9.26 3.83
C LEU A 139 4.59 7.73 3.87
N LEU A 140 3.95 7.06 2.91
CA LEU A 140 3.97 5.60 2.84
C LEU A 140 5.40 5.07 2.63
N PHE A 141 6.18 5.70 1.74
CA PHE A 141 7.56 5.29 1.49
C PHE A 141 8.49 5.56 2.69
N TRP A 142 8.49 6.78 3.21
CA TRP A 142 9.35 7.12 4.35
C TRP A 142 8.90 6.43 5.63
N GLY A 143 7.60 6.18 5.78
CA GLY A 143 7.06 5.35 6.84
C GLY A 143 7.56 3.91 6.75
N ALA A 144 7.58 3.31 5.55
CA ALA A 144 8.16 1.99 5.34
C ALA A 144 9.64 1.92 5.76
N VAL A 145 10.44 2.93 5.38
CA VAL A 145 11.84 3.05 5.79
C VAL A 145 11.99 3.25 7.31
N ALA A 146 11.09 4.00 7.93
CA ALA A 146 11.12 4.26 9.37
C ALA A 146 10.51 3.12 10.22
N THR A 147 9.97 2.06 9.61
CA THR A 147 9.30 0.95 10.33
C THR A 147 10.25 0.24 11.29
N ILE A 148 11.55 0.28 11.02
CA ILE A 148 12.58 -0.32 11.88
C ILE A 148 12.59 0.28 13.31
N VAL A 149 12.10 1.51 13.49
CA VAL A 149 12.07 2.23 14.80
C VAL A 149 10.65 2.31 15.38
N PHE A 150 9.72 1.44 14.96
CA PHE A 150 8.27 1.48 15.29
C PHE A 150 7.50 2.72 14.81
N ILE A 151 8.13 3.90 14.80
CA ILE A 151 7.57 5.18 14.36
C ILE A 151 7.05 5.09 12.92
N GLY A 152 7.67 4.29 12.06
CA GLY A 152 7.24 4.10 10.69
C GLY A 152 5.79 3.62 10.54
N GLY A 153 5.28 2.82 11.48
CA GLY A 153 3.87 2.39 11.45
C GLY A 153 2.90 3.57 11.54
N ILE A 154 3.19 4.55 12.40
CA ILE A 154 2.38 5.77 12.54
C ILE A 154 2.45 6.60 11.25
N ILE A 155 3.64 6.76 10.67
CA ILE A 155 3.82 7.51 9.43
C ILE A 155 3.06 6.85 8.27
N ILE A 156 3.09 5.53 8.17
CA ILE A 156 2.31 4.76 7.17
C ILE A 156 0.81 5.01 7.35
N LEU A 157 0.30 4.97 8.59
CA LEU A 157 -1.11 5.26 8.87
C LEU A 157 -1.50 6.67 8.42
N VAL A 158 -0.68 7.67 8.70
CA VAL A 158 -0.91 9.05 8.20
C VAL A 158 -0.88 9.07 6.67
N GLY A 159 0.04 8.33 6.04
CA GLY A 159 0.08 8.19 4.58
C GLY A 159 -1.21 7.61 3.98
N TRP A 160 -1.79 6.61 4.63
CA TRP A 160 -3.10 6.06 4.24
C TRP A 160 -4.23 7.08 4.39
N ILE A 161 -4.20 7.93 5.43
CA ILE A 161 -5.18 9.02 5.57
C ILE A 161 -5.11 9.97 4.37
N PHE A 162 -3.90 10.38 3.95
CA PHE A 162 -3.74 11.22 2.75
C PHE A 162 -4.19 10.50 1.46
N ALA A 163 -3.95 9.19 1.34
CA ALA A 163 -4.47 8.42 0.20
C ALA A 163 -6.00 8.42 0.18
N ALA A 164 -6.66 8.26 1.35
CA ALA A 164 -8.11 8.34 1.46
C ALA A 164 -8.64 9.73 1.05
N ILE A 165 -7.98 10.81 1.47
CA ILE A 165 -8.35 12.17 1.07
C ILE A 165 -8.21 12.32 -0.46
N GLY A 166 -7.10 11.84 -1.05
CA GLY A 166 -6.89 11.87 -2.50
C GLY A 166 -7.96 11.10 -3.28
N TYR A 167 -8.31 9.88 -2.85
CA TYR A 167 -9.37 9.10 -3.49
C TYR A 167 -10.76 9.74 -3.31
N ASN A 168 -11.00 10.39 -2.18
CA ASN A 168 -12.23 11.15 -1.95
C ASN A 168 -12.34 12.37 -2.87
N GLU A 169 -11.22 13.01 -3.24
CA GLU A 169 -11.20 14.06 -4.25
C GLU A 169 -11.48 13.49 -5.65
N LEU A 170 -10.89 12.34 -6.01
CA LEU A 170 -11.22 11.66 -7.26
C LEU A 170 -12.70 11.27 -7.34
N ARG A 171 -13.31 10.89 -6.22
CA ARG A 171 -14.76 10.59 -6.15
C ARG A 171 -15.62 11.81 -6.50
N LYS A 172 -15.14 13.01 -6.18
CA LYS A 172 -15.81 14.28 -6.48
C LYS A 172 -15.19 14.97 -7.70
N TYR A 173 -14.42 14.22 -8.50
CA TYR A 173 -13.65 14.80 -9.59
C TYR A 173 -14.59 15.45 -10.60
N GLU A 174 -14.33 16.72 -10.84
CA GLU A 174 -14.96 17.52 -11.86
C GLU A 174 -13.80 18.16 -12.61
N PRO A 175 -13.58 17.83 -13.89
CA PRO A 175 -12.49 18.44 -14.64
C PRO A 175 -12.69 19.95 -14.59
N ALA A 176 -11.60 20.69 -14.35
CA ALA A 176 -11.64 22.15 -14.33
C ALA A 176 -12.48 22.63 -15.52
N ASN A 177 -13.61 23.27 -15.22
CA ASN A 177 -14.45 23.85 -16.24
C ASN A 177 -13.53 24.74 -17.07
N ILE A 178 -13.35 24.40 -18.34
CA ILE A 178 -12.87 25.36 -19.33
C ILE A 178 -14.05 26.31 -19.53
N SER A 179 -14.39 27.08 -18.50
CA SER A 179 -15.31 28.19 -18.60
C SER A 179 -14.51 29.32 -19.25
N SER A 180 -15.00 29.69 -20.43
CA SER A 180 -14.63 30.80 -21.31
C SER A 180 -13.28 30.68 -22.01
#